data_AF-A0A0F9TC00-F1
#
_entry.id   AF-A0A0F9TC00-F1
#
_cell.length_a   1.000
_cell.length_b   1.000
_cell.length_c   1.000
_cell.angle_alpha   90.00
_cell.angle_beta   90.00
_cell.angle_gamma   90.00
#
_symmetry.space_group_name_H-M   'P 1'
#
loop_
_entity.id
_entity.type
_entity.pdbx_description
1 polymer ?
#
loop_
_entity_poly.entity_id
_entity_poly.type
_entity_poly.pdbx_seq_one_letter_code
_entity_poly.pdbx_strand_id
1 'polypeptide(L)'
;MPEISEQLEKEIDAAIDETTVVSEGAVEEVEVPAEVEIEKKQEDTQEEAQEDTQDGVETLESEDTPEDSDEDTLGKYSVEEDPAEQSISNQSIIRAMGNGLTFSEAQSFGTEESLNDFSYKLEIQKQQQRQYEFQAQQSAIHPDTKEPADPFANLPKLNPDDFDPEVVAKFDYMTNIAKNQHEQLQQLQANQEHIQTVNQETDRNEITQWFDSEFTGLGDDFKDVFGEGDYNGLNQGSVEFANRDKIASQMSVLISGYEAQGMQAPNRSDVFKMASQQMFPEKFTSVKDETLSKQLKQQSTQHIQRVNRTKASVKQTEEELDVELASEIDLILGK
;
A
#
# COMPACT_ATOMS: atom_id res chain seq x y z
N MET A 1 -20.35 4.48 -59.81
CA MET A 1 -20.11 4.67 -58.37
C MET A 1 -18.81 5.46 -58.08
N PRO A 2 -18.64 6.70 -58.57
CA PRO A 2 -17.54 7.57 -58.14
C PRO A 2 -17.94 8.56 -57.01
N GLU A 3 -19.22 8.72 -56.71
CA GLU A 3 -19.69 9.78 -55.79
C GLU A 3 -19.46 9.46 -54.29
N ILE A 4 -19.17 8.21 -53.93
CA ILE A 4 -18.98 7.83 -52.51
C ILE A 4 -17.53 8.11 -52.05
N SER A 5 -16.52 8.04 -52.92
CA SER A 5 -15.14 8.33 -52.49
C SER A 5 -14.90 9.83 -52.29
N GLU A 6 -15.57 10.68 -53.08
CA GLU A 6 -15.43 12.14 -52.98
C GLU A 6 -16.12 12.71 -51.72
N GLN A 7 -17.15 12.04 -51.20
CA GLN A 7 -17.75 12.39 -49.91
C GLN A 7 -16.91 11.96 -48.72
N LEU A 8 -16.18 10.84 -48.81
CA LEU A 8 -15.34 10.35 -47.71
C LEU A 8 -14.06 11.17 -47.54
N GLU A 9 -13.42 11.61 -48.62
CA GLU A 9 -12.22 12.47 -48.56
C GLU A 9 -12.54 13.84 -47.94
N LYS A 10 -13.75 14.36 -48.19
CA LYS A 10 -14.16 15.67 -47.67
C LYS A 10 -14.49 15.68 -46.17
N GLU A 11 -14.78 14.51 -45.60
CA GLU A 11 -15.10 14.37 -44.17
C GLU A 11 -13.83 14.14 -43.32
N ILE A 12 -12.76 13.61 -43.91
CA ILE A 12 -11.46 13.43 -43.24
C ILE A 12 -10.70 14.76 -43.11
N ASP A 13 -10.73 15.63 -44.13
CA ASP A 13 -10.07 16.94 -44.07
C ASP A 13 -10.75 17.91 -43.07
N ALA A 14 -12.03 17.72 -42.76
CA ALA A 14 -12.74 18.52 -41.77
C ALA A 14 -12.42 18.14 -40.31
N ALA A 15 -11.89 16.93 -40.08
CA ALA A 15 -11.62 16.42 -38.73
C ALA A 15 -10.20 16.74 -38.21
N ILE A 16 -9.30 17.24 -39.07
CA ILE A 16 -7.88 17.50 -38.71
C ILE A 16 -7.68 18.95 -38.19
N ASP A 17 -8.60 19.87 -38.46
CA ASP A 17 -8.46 21.29 -38.07
C ASP A 17 -8.92 21.61 -36.63
N GLU A 18 -9.42 20.62 -35.87
CA GLU A 18 -9.95 20.82 -34.51
C GLU A 18 -9.08 20.22 -33.38
N THR A 19 -7.87 19.75 -33.69
CA THR A 19 -6.86 19.41 -32.67
C THR A 19 -6.13 20.65 -32.16
N THR A 20 -6.73 21.25 -31.14
CA THR A 20 -6.14 21.90 -29.98
C THR A 20 -4.64 22.23 -30.07
N VAL A 21 -4.37 23.52 -30.28
CA VAL A 21 -3.10 24.17 -30.00
C VAL A 21 -2.78 24.04 -28.51
N VAL A 22 -1.90 23.11 -28.14
CA VAL A 22 -1.18 23.17 -26.86
C VAL A 22 -0.03 24.13 -27.07
N SER A 23 -0.22 25.34 -26.57
CA SER A 23 0.75 26.44 -26.58
C SER A 23 2.02 26.06 -25.82
N GLU A 24 3.17 26.20 -26.49
CA GLU A 24 4.48 26.40 -25.86
C GLU A 24 4.40 27.60 -24.90
N GLY A 25 4.48 27.30 -23.61
CA GLY A 25 4.59 28.31 -22.55
C GLY A 25 5.98 28.92 -22.55
N ALA A 26 6.08 30.13 -23.09
CA ALA A 26 7.16 31.07 -22.85
C ALA A 26 7.25 31.40 -21.35
N VAL A 27 8.46 31.33 -20.81
CA VAL A 27 8.80 31.79 -19.46
C VAL A 27 8.83 33.33 -19.51
N GLU A 28 7.73 33.96 -19.10
CA GLU A 28 7.67 35.38 -18.81
C GLU A 28 7.80 35.57 -17.29
N GLU A 29 8.88 36.21 -16.86
CA GLU A 29 9.11 36.65 -15.48
C GLU A 29 8.00 37.62 -15.08
N VAL A 30 7.07 37.15 -14.24
CA VAL A 30 6.10 38.02 -13.55
C VAL A 30 6.68 38.36 -12.17
N GLU A 31 7.17 39.59 -12.04
CA GLU A 31 7.35 40.25 -10.75
C GLU A 31 6.00 40.33 -10.02
N VAL A 32 5.88 39.63 -8.90
CA VAL A 32 4.71 39.73 -8.02
C VAL A 32 4.96 40.82 -6.97
N PRO A 33 4.11 41.85 -6.88
CA PRO A 33 4.21 42.89 -5.87
C PRO A 33 3.56 42.45 -4.53
N ALA A 34 4.21 42.90 -3.46
CA ALA A 34 3.68 43.39 -2.18
C ALA A 34 2.51 42.66 -1.47
N GLU A 35 2.86 42.18 -0.26
CA GLU A 35 2.08 42.25 0.99
C GLU A 35 0.54 42.24 0.87
N VAL A 36 -0.06 41.07 1.10
CA VAL A 36 -1.46 40.97 1.52
C VAL A 36 -1.50 40.47 2.96
N GLU A 37 -1.90 41.41 3.82
CA GLU A 37 -2.22 41.28 5.23
C GLU A 37 -3.37 40.28 5.43
N ILE A 38 -3.08 39.12 6.03
CA ILE A 38 -4.10 38.10 6.32
C ILE A 38 -4.82 38.48 7.61
N GLU A 39 -6.02 39.01 7.43
CA GLU A 39 -6.99 39.32 8.47
C GLU A 39 -7.49 38.01 9.13
N LYS A 40 -7.20 37.86 10.43
CA LYS A 40 -7.68 36.75 11.26
C LYS A 40 -9.19 36.82 11.45
N LYS A 41 -9.93 35.93 10.80
CA LYS A 41 -11.33 35.66 11.14
C LYS A 41 -11.38 34.53 12.17
N GLN A 42 -11.65 34.90 13.42
CA GLN A 42 -12.09 33.98 14.47
C GLN A 42 -13.50 33.52 14.13
N GLU A 43 -13.68 32.22 13.95
CA GLU A 43 -15.01 31.61 13.91
C GLU A 43 -15.24 30.94 15.27
N ASP A 44 -16.24 31.50 15.95
CA ASP A 44 -16.69 31.23 17.30
C ASP A 44 -17.84 30.23 17.17
N THR A 45 -17.62 28.97 17.56
CA THR A 45 -18.66 27.94 17.57
C THR A 45 -18.91 27.49 19.01
N GLN A 46 -19.76 28.26 19.70
CA GLN A 46 -20.57 27.83 20.84
C GLN A 46 -21.65 26.87 20.31
N GLU A 47 -21.73 25.64 20.84
CA GLU A 47 -22.58 25.27 21.97
C GLU A 47 -23.96 24.77 21.49
N GLU A 48 -24.15 23.45 21.47
CA GLU A 48 -25.43 22.87 21.85
C GLU A 48 -25.20 21.52 22.53
N ALA A 49 -25.50 21.52 23.82
CA ALA A 49 -25.61 20.35 24.67
C ALA A 49 -26.92 19.64 24.38
N GLN A 50 -26.92 18.31 24.37
CA GLN A 50 -28.06 17.54 24.84
C GLN A 50 -27.59 16.21 25.44
N GLU A 51 -27.90 16.07 26.73
CA GLU A 51 -27.98 14.82 27.48
C GLU A 51 -28.82 13.80 26.71
N ASP A 52 -28.38 12.54 26.68
CA ASP A 52 -29.28 11.50 27.17
C ASP A 52 -28.54 10.26 27.69
N THR A 53 -29.28 9.58 28.54
CA THR A 53 -28.94 8.67 29.60
C THR A 53 -29.07 7.24 29.08
N GLN A 54 -28.13 6.34 29.38
CA GLN A 54 -28.54 4.99 29.82
C GLN A 54 -27.39 4.21 30.47
N ASP A 55 -27.49 4.21 31.80
CA ASP A 55 -27.12 3.11 32.69
C ASP A 55 -27.65 1.78 32.13
N GLY A 56 -26.77 0.77 32.06
CA GLY A 56 -27.08 -0.55 31.54
C GLY A 56 -26.07 -1.57 32.05
N VAL A 57 -26.05 -1.74 33.37
CA VAL A 57 -25.38 -2.85 34.06
C VAL A 57 -26.16 -4.14 33.76
N GLU A 58 -25.64 -5.01 32.90
CA GLU A 58 -26.03 -6.43 32.87
C GLU A 58 -24.82 -7.30 33.24
N THR A 59 -24.79 -7.62 34.53
CA THR A 59 -24.01 -8.69 35.12
C THR A 59 -24.64 -10.02 34.71
N LEU A 60 -24.07 -10.70 33.72
CA LEU A 60 -24.42 -12.09 33.42
C LEU A 60 -23.57 -13.02 34.30
N GLU A 61 -24.09 -13.28 35.50
CA GLU A 61 -23.83 -14.54 36.21
C GLU A 61 -24.65 -15.63 35.51
N SER A 62 -23.97 -16.67 35.03
CA SER A 62 -24.60 -17.95 34.72
C SER A 62 -23.79 -19.06 35.40
N GLU A 63 -24.29 -19.44 36.58
CA GLU A 63 -24.31 -20.79 37.15
C GLU A 63 -24.49 -21.85 36.04
N ASP A 64 -23.63 -22.86 35.98
CA ASP A 64 -23.71 -24.12 36.71
C ASP A 64 -24.33 -25.24 35.85
N THR A 65 -23.69 -26.39 35.99
CA THR A 65 -23.76 -27.65 35.25
C THR A 65 -25.10 -28.37 35.44
N PRO A 66 -25.57 -29.16 34.46
CA PRO A 66 -25.67 -30.62 34.70
C PRO A 66 -25.25 -31.42 33.45
N GLU A 67 -24.38 -32.42 33.57
CA GLU A 67 -24.62 -33.80 34.01
C GLU A 67 -25.27 -34.69 32.94
N ASP A 68 -24.67 -35.88 32.80
CA ASP A 68 -24.85 -36.95 31.83
C ASP A 68 -26.29 -37.22 31.37
N SER A 69 -26.43 -37.46 30.05
CA SER A 69 -27.52 -38.26 29.52
C SER A 69 -27.02 -39.11 28.35
N ASP A 70 -26.65 -40.34 28.66
CA ASP A 70 -26.59 -41.46 27.74
C ASP A 70 -27.95 -41.66 27.08
N GLU A 71 -28.06 -41.48 25.75
CA GLU A 71 -29.19 -42.05 25.01
C GLU A 71 -28.75 -42.64 23.66
N ASP A 72 -28.58 -43.96 23.72
CA ASP A 72 -28.47 -44.91 22.61
C ASP A 72 -29.55 -44.64 21.54
N THR A 73 -29.14 -44.10 20.39
CA THR A 73 -30.01 -44.03 19.21
C THR A 73 -29.38 -44.81 18.05
N LEU A 74 -29.70 -46.10 18.01
CA LEU A 74 -29.47 -47.02 16.90
C LEU A 74 -30.28 -46.59 15.66
N GLY A 75 -29.71 -45.66 14.88
CA GLY A 75 -30.30 -45.11 13.66
C GLY A 75 -29.43 -45.36 12.43
N LYS A 76 -29.63 -46.51 11.78
CA LYS A 76 -29.57 -46.72 10.32
C LYS A 76 -28.52 -45.87 9.54
N TYR A 77 -27.29 -46.39 9.47
CA TYR A 77 -26.20 -45.88 8.62
C TYR A 77 -26.63 -45.77 7.14
N SER A 78 -27.04 -44.57 6.73
CA SER A 78 -26.79 -44.10 5.39
C SER A 78 -25.30 -43.76 5.35
N VAL A 79 -24.51 -44.56 4.65
CA VAL A 79 -23.14 -44.19 4.29
C VAL A 79 -23.28 -43.07 3.27
N GLU A 80 -23.51 -41.85 3.74
CA GLU A 80 -23.08 -40.67 3.03
C GLU A 80 -21.56 -40.85 2.93
N GLU A 81 -21.08 -41.14 1.72
CA GLU A 81 -19.66 -41.06 1.39
C GLU A 81 -19.27 -39.63 1.72
N ASP A 82 -18.69 -39.48 2.92
CA ASP A 82 -18.01 -38.28 3.36
C ASP A 82 -17.12 -37.87 2.19
N PRO A 83 -17.40 -36.72 1.54
CA PRO A 83 -16.70 -36.33 0.33
C PRO A 83 -15.24 -36.22 0.72
N ALA A 84 -14.46 -37.27 0.43
CA ALA A 84 -13.11 -37.43 0.90
C ALA A 84 -12.40 -36.11 0.63
N GLU A 85 -12.09 -35.38 1.70
CA GLU A 85 -11.52 -34.04 1.62
C GLU A 85 -10.30 -34.16 0.71
N GLN A 86 -10.46 -33.69 -0.54
CA GLN A 86 -9.39 -33.73 -1.54
C GLN A 86 -8.44 -32.60 -1.16
N SER A 87 -7.70 -32.81 -0.07
CA SER A 87 -6.66 -31.91 0.38
C SER A 87 -5.62 -31.80 -0.74
N ILE A 88 -5.34 -30.57 -1.15
CA ILE A 88 -4.33 -30.27 -2.17
C ILE A 88 -2.99 -30.85 -1.73
N SER A 89 -2.34 -31.64 -2.58
CA SER A 89 -0.99 -32.14 -2.32
C SER A 89 0.01 -31.00 -2.06
N ASN A 90 0.84 -31.14 -1.02
CA ASN A 90 1.94 -30.22 -0.73
C ASN A 90 2.88 -30.03 -1.93
N GLN A 91 3.02 -31.04 -2.81
CA GLN A 91 3.84 -30.90 -4.02
C GLN A 91 3.27 -29.89 -5.01
N SER A 92 1.94 -29.85 -5.18
CA SER A 92 1.27 -28.89 -6.06
C SER A 92 1.39 -27.47 -5.52
N ILE A 93 1.28 -27.29 -4.21
CA ILE A 93 1.50 -26.00 -3.55
C ILE A 93 2.95 -25.52 -3.76
N ILE A 94 3.94 -26.39 -3.54
CA ILE A 94 5.35 -26.04 -3.76
C ILE A 94 5.61 -25.65 -5.23
N ARG A 95 5.00 -26.36 -6.19
CA ARG A 95 5.13 -26.04 -7.61
C ARG A 95 4.50 -24.68 -7.95
N ALA A 96 3.29 -24.41 -7.44
CA ALA A 96 2.62 -23.14 -7.60
C ALA A 96 3.46 -21.99 -7.04
N MET A 97 4.06 -22.18 -5.86
CA MET A 97 4.96 -21.22 -5.25
C MET A 97 6.24 -20.99 -6.07
N GLY A 98 6.83 -22.06 -6.63
CA GLY A 98 7.93 -21.93 -7.58
C GLY A 98 7.56 -21.11 -8.83
N ASN A 99 6.29 -21.14 -9.22
CA ASN A 99 5.74 -20.33 -10.31
C ASN A 99 5.29 -18.94 -9.87
N GLY A 100 5.51 -18.55 -8.61
CA GLY A 100 5.30 -17.20 -8.10
C GLY A 100 3.95 -16.97 -7.43
N LEU A 101 3.14 -18.01 -7.22
CA LEU A 101 1.98 -17.89 -6.32
C LEU A 101 2.46 -17.81 -4.87
N THR A 102 1.71 -17.09 -4.07
CA THR A 102 1.82 -17.19 -2.62
C THR A 102 1.23 -18.51 -2.12
N PHE A 103 1.60 -18.95 -0.92
CA PHE A 103 1.05 -20.15 -0.31
C PHE A 103 -0.47 -20.06 -0.13
N SER A 104 -0.98 -18.86 0.20
CA SER A 104 -2.41 -18.60 0.38
C SER A 104 -3.19 -18.66 -0.94
N GLU A 105 -2.66 -18.06 -2.00
CA GLU A 105 -3.23 -18.19 -3.35
C GLU A 105 -3.26 -19.65 -3.79
N ALA A 106 -2.22 -20.43 -3.49
CA ALA A 106 -2.20 -21.85 -3.83
C ALA A 106 -3.23 -22.66 -3.03
N GLN A 107 -3.50 -22.31 -1.78
CA GLN A 107 -4.51 -22.96 -0.94
C GLN A 107 -5.95 -22.55 -1.26
N SER A 108 -6.17 -21.38 -1.86
CA SER A 108 -7.52 -20.90 -2.19
C SER A 108 -8.16 -21.65 -3.36
N PHE A 109 -7.39 -22.47 -4.09
CA PHE A 109 -7.92 -23.33 -5.14
C PHE A 109 -8.77 -24.45 -4.54
N GLY A 110 -10.01 -24.57 -5.00
CA GLY A 110 -10.94 -25.58 -4.47
C GLY A 110 -10.53 -27.04 -4.76
N THR A 111 -9.66 -27.27 -5.75
CA THR A 111 -9.17 -28.62 -6.12
C THR A 111 -7.71 -28.60 -6.57
N GLU A 112 -6.98 -29.69 -6.33
CA GLU A 112 -5.59 -29.85 -6.82
C GLU A 112 -5.48 -29.72 -8.34
N GLU A 113 -6.48 -30.20 -9.09
CA GLU A 113 -6.53 -30.10 -10.55
C GLU A 113 -6.56 -28.64 -11.02
N SER A 114 -7.37 -27.79 -10.36
CA SER A 114 -7.44 -26.36 -10.69
C SER A 114 -6.14 -25.62 -10.38
N LEU A 115 -5.48 -25.94 -9.27
CA LEU A 115 -4.17 -25.39 -8.92
C LEU A 115 -3.09 -25.80 -9.92
N ASN A 116 -3.08 -27.07 -10.33
CA ASN A 116 -2.11 -27.60 -11.27
C ASN A 116 -2.30 -27.00 -12.67
N ASP A 117 -3.53 -26.85 -13.17
CA ASP A 117 -3.81 -26.20 -14.45
C ASP A 117 -3.38 -24.72 -14.46
N PHE A 118 -3.68 -23.98 -13.38
CA PHE A 118 -3.25 -22.60 -13.24
C PHE A 118 -1.72 -22.47 -13.15
N SER A 119 -1.09 -23.31 -12.33
CA SER A 119 0.38 -23.36 -12.20
C SER A 119 1.06 -23.67 -13.54
N TYR A 120 0.48 -24.57 -14.34
CA TYR A 120 1.00 -24.90 -15.68
C TYR A 120 0.89 -23.73 -16.65
N LYS A 121 -0.23 -22.99 -16.64
CA LYS A 121 -0.40 -21.77 -17.46
C LYS A 121 0.62 -20.69 -17.11
N LEU A 122 0.86 -20.46 -15.82
CA LEU A 122 1.90 -19.53 -15.36
C LEU A 122 3.31 -19.97 -15.76
N GLU A 123 3.60 -21.26 -15.69
CA GLU A 123 4.89 -21.81 -16.12
C GLU A 123 5.12 -21.55 -17.62
N ILE A 124 4.11 -21.79 -18.46
CA ILE A 124 4.15 -21.47 -19.90
C ILE A 124 4.38 -19.98 -20.11
N GLN A 125 3.65 -19.10 -19.40
CA GLN A 125 3.79 -17.66 -19.54
C GLN A 125 5.21 -17.18 -19.16
N LYS A 126 5.75 -17.67 -18.04
CA LYS A 126 7.14 -17.39 -17.62
C LYS A 126 8.17 -17.91 -18.62
N GLN A 127 7.92 -19.07 -19.23
CA GLN A 127 8.80 -19.60 -20.26
C GLN A 127 8.77 -18.73 -21.53
N GLN A 128 7.59 -18.24 -21.94
CA GLN A 128 7.46 -17.31 -23.04
C GLN A 128 8.18 -15.99 -22.74
N GLN A 129 7.98 -15.39 -21.57
CA GLN A 129 8.70 -14.17 -21.16
C GLN A 129 10.22 -14.36 -21.19
N ARG A 130 10.75 -15.46 -20.63
CA ARG A 130 12.19 -15.75 -20.70
C ARG A 130 12.69 -15.92 -22.13
N GLN A 131 11.88 -16.48 -23.03
CA GLN A 131 12.23 -16.55 -24.46
C GLN A 131 12.27 -15.15 -25.10
N TYR A 132 11.32 -14.28 -24.77
CA TYR A 132 11.32 -12.88 -25.23
C TYR A 132 12.51 -12.11 -24.70
N GLU A 133 12.79 -12.18 -23.40
CA GLU A 133 13.96 -11.54 -22.78
C GLU A 133 15.27 -12.06 -23.37
N PHE A 134 15.37 -13.37 -23.60
CA PHE A 134 16.56 -13.96 -24.22
C PHE A 134 16.72 -13.49 -25.68
N GLN A 135 15.63 -13.39 -26.45
CA GLN A 135 15.67 -12.81 -27.79
C GLN A 135 16.02 -11.32 -27.76
N ALA A 136 15.49 -10.56 -26.81
CA ALA A 136 15.80 -9.14 -26.63
C ALA A 136 17.27 -8.94 -26.24
N GLN A 137 17.81 -9.76 -25.33
CA GLN A 137 19.23 -9.73 -24.95
C GLN A 137 20.15 -10.16 -26.10
N GLN A 138 19.79 -11.19 -26.87
CA GLN A 138 20.53 -11.55 -28.08
C GLN A 138 20.54 -10.42 -29.11
N SER A 139 19.42 -9.69 -29.23
CA SER A 139 19.30 -8.52 -30.10
C SER A 139 20.10 -7.32 -29.58
N ALA A 140 20.25 -7.16 -28.26
CA ALA A 140 21.04 -6.10 -27.65
C ALA A 140 22.57 -6.34 -27.71
N ILE A 141 23.01 -7.60 -27.68
CA ILE A 141 24.45 -7.96 -27.75
C ILE A 141 25.01 -7.84 -29.18
N HIS A 142 24.13 -7.86 -30.19
CA HIS A 142 24.46 -7.51 -31.57
C HIS A 142 23.68 -6.27 -32.01
N PRO A 143 24.10 -5.05 -31.60
CA PRO A 143 23.45 -3.80 -31.98
C PRO A 143 23.65 -3.42 -33.46
N ASP A 144 24.22 -4.31 -34.27
CA ASP A 144 24.26 -4.15 -35.73
C ASP A 144 22.86 -4.38 -36.31
N THR A 145 22.06 -3.32 -36.22
CA THR A 145 21.10 -2.87 -37.25
C THR A 145 20.29 -3.99 -37.90
N LYS A 146 19.52 -4.74 -37.10
CA LYS A 146 18.33 -5.39 -37.63
C LYS A 146 17.14 -4.56 -37.20
N GLU A 147 16.69 -3.69 -38.10
CA GLU A 147 15.31 -3.21 -38.08
C GLU A 147 14.40 -4.40 -37.73
N PRO A 148 13.40 -4.23 -36.85
CA PRO A 148 12.49 -5.30 -36.48
C PRO A 148 12.02 -5.95 -37.77
N ALA A 149 12.35 -7.23 -37.95
CA ALA A 149 12.16 -7.89 -39.23
C ALA A 149 10.68 -7.77 -39.59
N ASP A 150 10.37 -6.92 -40.58
CA ASP A 150 9.01 -6.68 -41.04
C ASP A 150 8.37 -8.06 -41.28
N PRO A 151 7.33 -8.46 -40.51
CA PRO A 151 6.76 -9.80 -40.63
C PRO A 151 6.16 -10.02 -42.03
N PHE A 152 5.94 -8.94 -42.78
CA PHE A 152 5.47 -8.95 -44.15
C PHE A 152 6.61 -8.94 -45.19
N ALA A 153 7.88 -8.80 -44.79
CA ALA A 153 9.02 -8.82 -45.72
C ALA A 153 9.16 -10.16 -46.47
N ASN A 154 8.69 -11.25 -45.86
CA ASN A 154 8.71 -12.59 -46.45
C ASN A 154 7.41 -12.96 -47.17
N LEU A 155 6.44 -12.04 -47.30
CA LEU A 155 5.25 -12.33 -48.09
C LEU A 155 5.62 -12.53 -49.57
N PRO A 156 5.10 -13.58 -50.24
CA PRO A 156 5.33 -13.78 -51.65
C PRO A 156 4.74 -12.61 -52.44
N LYS A 157 5.60 -11.87 -53.16
CA LYS A 157 5.17 -10.83 -54.08
C LYS A 157 4.54 -11.49 -55.31
N LEU A 158 3.33 -11.05 -55.68
CA LEU A 158 2.70 -11.51 -56.92
C LEU A 158 3.53 -11.02 -58.11
N ASN A 159 3.87 -11.94 -59.03
CA ASN A 159 4.59 -11.59 -60.24
C ASN A 159 3.63 -10.89 -61.22
N PRO A 160 3.88 -9.63 -61.63
CA PRO A 160 2.95 -8.87 -62.48
C PRO A 160 2.76 -9.47 -63.88
N ASP A 161 3.64 -10.37 -64.33
CA ASP A 161 3.50 -11.04 -65.63
C ASP A 161 2.50 -12.20 -65.60
N ASP A 162 2.28 -12.80 -64.42
CA ASP A 162 1.45 -13.99 -64.25
C ASP A 162 0.00 -13.66 -63.78
N PHE A 163 -0.23 -12.41 -63.33
CA PHE A 163 -1.50 -11.98 -62.74
C PHE A 163 -1.99 -10.67 -63.36
N ASP A 164 -3.32 -10.50 -63.43
CA ASP A 164 -3.93 -9.26 -63.92
C ASP A 164 -3.52 -8.05 -63.04
N PRO A 165 -3.24 -6.87 -63.64
CA PRO A 165 -2.80 -5.68 -62.91
C PRO A 165 -3.74 -5.24 -61.77
N GLU A 166 -5.05 -5.47 -61.93
CA GLU A 166 -6.04 -5.14 -60.90
C GLU A 166 -5.92 -6.03 -59.66
N VAL A 167 -5.52 -7.30 -59.81
CA VAL A 167 -5.32 -8.24 -58.71
C VAL A 167 -4.06 -7.88 -57.92
N VAL A 168 -2.98 -7.54 -58.64
CA VAL A 168 -1.73 -7.08 -58.02
C VAL A 168 -1.99 -5.81 -57.20
N ALA A 169 -2.69 -4.82 -57.76
CA ALA A 169 -3.03 -3.58 -57.06
C ALA A 169 -3.87 -3.84 -55.79
N LYS A 170 -4.85 -4.74 -55.84
CA LYS A 170 -5.66 -5.12 -54.67
C LYS A 170 -4.84 -5.85 -53.61
N PHE A 171 -3.93 -6.73 -54.01
CA PHE A 171 -3.04 -7.45 -53.08
C PHE A 171 -2.05 -6.51 -52.39
N ASP A 172 -1.45 -5.57 -53.12
CA ASP A 172 -0.57 -4.54 -52.56
C ASP A 172 -1.34 -3.64 -51.58
N TYR A 173 -2.57 -3.25 -51.93
CA TYR A 173 -3.44 -2.48 -51.03
C TYR A 173 -3.77 -3.24 -49.74
N MET A 174 -4.14 -4.52 -49.83
CA MET A 174 -4.38 -5.36 -48.65
C MET A 174 -3.11 -5.55 -47.81
N THR A 175 -1.96 -5.72 -48.45
CA THR A 175 -0.67 -5.82 -47.77
C THR A 175 -0.34 -4.55 -46.99
N ASN A 176 -0.60 -3.38 -47.58
CA ASN A 176 -0.42 -2.09 -46.90
C ASN A 176 -1.40 -1.90 -45.73
N ILE A 177 -2.67 -2.31 -45.86
CA ILE A 177 -3.61 -2.31 -44.74
C ILE A 177 -3.10 -3.20 -43.61
N ALA A 178 -2.66 -4.42 -43.92
CA ALA A 178 -2.16 -5.36 -42.94
C ALA A 178 -0.91 -4.83 -42.22
N LYS A 179 0.00 -4.18 -42.96
CA LYS A 179 1.15 -3.47 -42.39
C LYS A 179 0.74 -2.37 -41.43
N ASN A 180 -0.14 -1.46 -41.86
CA ASN A 180 -0.62 -0.37 -41.02
C ASN A 180 -1.34 -0.87 -39.76
N GLN A 181 -2.16 -1.92 -39.87
CA GLN A 181 -2.82 -2.55 -38.72
C GLN A 181 -1.82 -3.19 -37.75
N HIS A 182 -0.78 -3.83 -38.29
CA HIS A 182 0.26 -4.44 -37.47
C HIS A 182 1.08 -3.38 -36.71
N GLU A 183 1.45 -2.28 -37.37
CA GLU A 183 2.12 -1.14 -36.75
C GLU A 183 1.26 -0.52 -35.64
N GLN A 184 -0.05 -0.33 -35.88
CA GLN A 184 -0.98 0.15 -34.85
C GLN A 184 -1.07 -0.80 -33.66
N LEU A 185 -1.09 -2.11 -33.88
CA LEU A 185 -1.09 -3.10 -32.80
C LEU A 185 0.21 -3.07 -31.99
N GLN A 186 1.36 -2.97 -32.66
CA GLN A 186 2.65 -2.82 -31.96
C GLN A 186 2.69 -1.55 -31.12
N GLN A 187 2.22 -0.42 -31.65
CA GLN A 187 2.12 0.84 -30.91
C GLN A 187 1.19 0.71 -29.71
N LEU A 188 0.02 0.07 -29.87
CA LEU A 188 -0.92 -0.14 -28.78
C LEU A 188 -0.33 -1.04 -27.68
N GLN A 189 0.40 -2.10 -28.06
CA GLN A 189 1.11 -2.97 -27.12
C GLN A 189 2.20 -2.20 -26.36
N ALA A 190 3.07 -1.47 -27.07
CA ALA A 190 4.10 -0.64 -26.46
C ALA A 190 3.50 0.42 -25.51
N ASN A 191 2.38 1.04 -25.89
CA ASN A 191 1.66 1.99 -25.04
C ASN A 191 1.06 1.30 -23.81
N GLN A 192 0.52 0.09 -23.94
CA GLN A 192 -0.03 -0.65 -22.81
C GLN A 192 1.07 -1.05 -21.81
N GLU A 193 2.20 -1.56 -22.29
CA GLU A 193 3.37 -1.86 -21.46
C GLU A 193 3.88 -0.59 -20.76
N HIS A 194 3.98 0.51 -21.50
CA HIS A 194 4.39 1.79 -20.92
C HIS A 194 3.42 2.25 -19.81
N ILE A 195 2.11 2.22 -20.04
CA ILE A 195 1.11 2.57 -19.03
C ILE A 195 1.21 1.65 -17.81
N GLN A 196 1.43 0.35 -17.99
CA GLN A 196 1.62 -0.58 -16.87
C GLN A 196 2.87 -0.22 -16.06
N THR A 197 3.99 0.11 -16.72
CA THR A 197 5.22 0.51 -16.01
C THR A 197 5.05 1.83 -15.25
N VAL A 198 4.40 2.82 -15.86
CA VAL A 198 4.15 4.12 -15.23
C VAL A 198 3.21 3.96 -14.03
N ASN A 199 2.12 3.21 -14.17
CA ASN A 199 1.21 2.96 -13.05
C ASN A 199 1.90 2.23 -11.89
N GLN A 200 2.72 1.21 -12.18
CA GLN A 200 3.49 0.51 -11.14
C GLN A 200 4.48 1.45 -10.42
N GLU A 201 5.11 2.37 -11.15
CA GLU A 201 6.02 3.35 -10.57
C GLU A 201 5.28 4.38 -9.71
N THR A 202 4.13 4.87 -10.18
CA THR A 202 3.24 5.75 -9.41
C THR A 202 2.78 5.08 -8.13
N ASP A 203 2.24 3.85 -8.21
CA ASP A 203 1.78 3.10 -7.05
C ASP A 203 2.93 2.90 -6.05
N ARG A 204 4.13 2.53 -6.52
CA ARG A 204 5.30 2.36 -5.66
C ARG A 204 5.69 3.66 -4.95
N ASN A 205 5.66 4.78 -5.66
CA ASN A 205 5.99 6.08 -5.11
C ASN A 205 4.95 6.52 -4.07
N GLU A 206 3.65 6.34 -4.34
CA GLU A 206 2.58 6.62 -3.38
C GLU A 206 2.71 5.78 -2.12
N ILE A 207 2.98 4.48 -2.26
CA ILE A 207 3.21 3.58 -1.12
C ILE A 207 4.40 4.04 -0.30
N THR A 208 5.49 4.45 -0.95
CA THR A 208 6.72 4.90 -0.28
C THR A 208 6.48 6.20 0.48
N GLN A 209 5.84 7.19 -0.15
CA GLN A 209 5.50 8.47 0.48
C GLN A 209 4.57 8.29 1.68
N TRP A 210 3.55 7.43 1.53
CA TRP A 210 2.67 7.07 2.64
C TRP A 210 3.47 6.43 3.78
N PHE A 211 4.36 5.49 3.50
CA PHE A 211 5.16 4.81 4.51
C PHE A 211 6.09 5.77 5.26
N ASP A 212 6.73 6.70 4.55
CA ASP A 212 7.58 7.73 5.14
C ASP A 212 6.78 8.73 5.99
N SER A 213 5.54 9.03 5.59
CA SER A 213 4.63 9.87 6.39
C SER A 213 4.25 9.23 7.72
N GLU A 214 4.07 7.90 7.75
CA GLU A 214 3.78 7.16 8.98
C GLU A 214 4.97 7.20 9.95
N PHE A 215 6.21 7.06 9.46
CA PHE A 215 7.41 7.21 10.31
C PHE A 215 7.58 8.64 10.83
N THR A 216 7.31 9.64 9.99
CA THR A 216 7.35 11.04 10.43
C THR A 216 6.30 11.30 11.51
N GLY A 217 5.12 10.67 11.40
CA GLY A 217 4.04 10.75 12.37
C GLY A 217 4.33 10.12 13.74
N LEU A 218 5.34 9.25 13.85
CA LEU A 218 5.75 8.66 15.14
C LEU A 218 6.43 9.68 16.07
N GLY A 219 6.98 10.76 15.52
CA GLY A 219 7.63 11.84 16.28
C GLY A 219 9.14 11.68 16.46
N ASP A 220 9.76 12.71 17.04
CA ASP A 220 11.23 12.82 17.14
C ASP A 220 11.87 11.70 17.97
N ASP A 221 11.13 11.14 18.92
CA ASP A 221 11.62 10.12 19.83
C ASP A 221 11.99 8.80 19.10
N PHE A 222 11.56 8.61 17.85
CA PHE A 222 11.84 7.41 17.06
C PHE A 222 12.91 7.59 15.98
N LYS A 223 13.45 8.80 15.81
CA LYS A 223 14.44 9.12 14.78
C LYS A 223 15.75 8.38 14.96
N ASP A 224 16.12 8.05 16.20
CA ASP A 224 17.30 7.24 16.53
C ASP A 224 17.18 5.79 16.06
N VAL A 225 15.95 5.26 15.93
CA VAL A 225 15.70 3.87 15.54
C VAL A 225 15.43 3.73 14.04
N PHE A 226 14.68 4.68 13.47
CA PHE A 226 14.22 4.61 12.07
C PHE A 226 14.89 5.61 11.15
N GLY A 227 15.76 6.47 11.66
CA GLY A 227 16.43 7.51 10.88
C GLY A 227 15.49 8.63 10.44
N GLU A 228 16.08 9.73 9.96
CA GLU A 228 15.36 10.84 9.34
C GLU A 228 15.40 10.71 7.80
N GLY A 229 14.35 11.18 7.13
CA GLY A 229 14.25 11.23 5.67
C GLY A 229 13.48 10.07 5.04
N ASP A 230 13.46 10.08 3.71
CA ASP A 230 12.69 9.14 2.87
C ASP A 230 13.32 7.75 2.86
N TYR A 231 12.50 6.71 2.71
CA TYR A 231 12.93 5.31 2.69
C TYR A 231 14.01 5.05 1.62
N ASN A 232 13.85 5.63 0.44
CA ASN A 232 14.81 5.52 -0.66
C ASN A 232 16.09 6.35 -0.45
N GLY A 233 16.04 7.35 0.43
CA GLY A 233 17.18 8.22 0.77
C GLY A 233 18.06 7.68 1.89
N LEU A 234 17.57 6.69 2.66
CA LEU A 234 18.35 6.03 3.69
C LEU A 234 19.46 5.15 3.10
N ASN A 235 20.58 5.07 3.81
CA ASN A 235 21.66 4.17 3.41
C ASN A 235 21.22 2.71 3.60
N GLN A 236 21.20 1.92 2.53
CA GLN A 236 20.76 0.51 2.56
C GLN A 236 21.54 -0.38 3.54
N GLY A 237 22.77 0.00 3.90
CA GLY A 237 23.58 -0.71 4.91
C GLY A 237 23.36 -0.24 6.35
N SER A 238 22.48 0.74 6.57
CA SER A 238 22.25 1.33 7.89
C SER A 238 21.26 0.49 8.72
N VAL A 239 21.35 0.63 10.04
CA VAL A 239 20.47 -0.10 10.97
C VAL A 239 19.04 0.43 10.86
N GLU A 240 18.90 1.72 10.60
CA GLU A 240 17.63 2.43 10.40
C GLU A 240 16.88 1.90 9.19
N PHE A 241 17.56 1.73 8.04
CA PHE A 241 16.98 1.12 6.85
C PHE A 241 16.51 -0.31 7.14
N ALA A 242 17.37 -1.13 7.77
CA ALA A 242 17.02 -2.50 8.14
C ALA A 242 15.83 -2.56 9.11
N ASN A 243 15.68 -1.58 9.99
CA ASN A 243 14.55 -1.49 10.91
C ASN A 243 13.24 -1.13 10.18
N ARG A 244 13.29 -0.17 9.22
CA ARG A 244 12.12 0.12 8.37
C ARG A 244 11.74 -1.08 7.51
N ASP A 245 12.73 -1.79 6.97
CA ASP A 245 12.51 -2.99 6.15
C ASP A 245 11.88 -4.16 6.93
N LYS A 246 12.24 -4.34 8.20
CA LYS A 246 11.56 -5.30 9.10
C LYS A 246 10.08 -4.96 9.28
N ILE A 247 9.74 -3.68 9.42
CA ILE A 247 8.33 -3.26 9.55
C ILE A 247 7.59 -3.53 8.23
N ALA A 248 8.16 -3.15 7.09
CA ALA A 248 7.57 -3.41 5.78
C ALA A 248 7.33 -4.92 5.55
N SER A 249 8.32 -5.75 5.91
CA SER A 249 8.21 -7.21 5.85
C SER A 249 7.09 -7.73 6.75
N GLN A 250 7.01 -7.25 7.99
CA GLN A 250 5.95 -7.67 8.93
C GLN A 250 4.56 -7.23 8.46
N MET A 251 4.43 -6.04 7.87
CA MET A 251 3.18 -5.59 7.27
C MET A 251 2.74 -6.51 6.13
N SER A 252 3.66 -6.92 5.26
CA SER A 252 3.39 -7.86 4.16
C SER A 252 2.87 -9.21 4.70
N VAL A 253 3.50 -9.72 5.77
CA VAL A 253 3.04 -10.95 6.45
C VAL A 253 1.64 -10.79 7.04
N LEU A 254 1.35 -9.67 7.69
CA LEU A 254 0.03 -9.41 8.27
C LEU A 254 -1.05 -9.34 7.18
N ILE A 255 -0.84 -8.53 6.13
CA ILE A 255 -1.79 -8.37 5.03
C ILE A 255 -2.05 -9.72 4.35
N SER A 256 -0.99 -10.43 3.98
CA SER A 256 -1.09 -11.76 3.36
C SER A 256 -1.79 -12.75 4.29
N GLY A 257 -1.60 -12.64 5.60
CA GLY A 257 -2.25 -13.47 6.61
C GLY A 257 -3.76 -13.23 6.73
N TYR A 258 -4.22 -11.98 6.63
CA TYR A 258 -5.66 -11.66 6.57
C TYR A 258 -6.28 -12.16 5.27
N GLU A 259 -5.63 -11.90 4.14
CA GLU A 259 -6.09 -12.36 2.81
C GLU A 259 -6.17 -13.89 2.73
N ALA A 260 -5.18 -14.60 3.29
CA ALA A 260 -5.17 -16.06 3.36
C ALA A 260 -6.36 -16.64 4.15
N GLN A 261 -6.85 -15.90 5.13
CA GLN A 261 -7.99 -16.29 5.95
C GLN A 261 -9.33 -15.85 5.32
N GLY A 262 -9.31 -15.26 4.12
CA GLY A 262 -10.50 -14.70 3.47
C GLY A 262 -11.08 -13.50 4.25
N MET A 263 -10.29 -12.90 5.15
CA MET A 263 -10.69 -11.73 5.90
C MET A 263 -10.24 -10.46 5.19
N GLN A 264 -11.04 -9.41 5.30
CA GLN A 264 -10.62 -8.09 4.83
C GLN A 264 -9.44 -7.61 5.69
N ALA A 265 -8.31 -7.32 5.04
CA ALA A 265 -7.15 -6.75 5.73
C ALA A 265 -7.53 -5.42 6.39
N PRO A 266 -7.03 -5.14 7.61
CA PRO A 266 -7.19 -3.83 8.24
C PRO A 266 -6.63 -2.70 7.37
N ASN A 267 -7.01 -1.46 7.68
CA ASN A 267 -6.42 -0.30 7.00
C ASN A 267 -4.89 -0.32 7.15
N ARG A 268 -4.18 0.10 6.12
CA ARG A 268 -2.71 0.04 6.05
C ARG A 268 -2.03 0.75 7.23
N SER A 269 -2.58 1.86 7.70
CA SER A 269 -2.09 2.57 8.90
C SER A 269 -2.25 1.74 10.18
N ASP A 270 -3.30 0.94 10.30
CA ASP A 270 -3.48 0.04 11.45
C ASP A 270 -2.51 -1.15 11.37
N VAL A 271 -2.32 -1.70 10.17
CA VAL A 271 -1.29 -2.73 9.93
C VAL A 271 0.10 -2.20 10.26
N PHE A 272 0.43 -0.95 9.89
CA PHE A 272 1.68 -0.30 10.25
C PHE A 272 1.85 -0.16 11.77
N LYS A 273 0.82 0.30 12.49
CA LYS A 273 0.86 0.40 13.95
C LYS A 273 1.06 -0.96 14.62
N MET A 274 0.35 -1.99 14.16
CA MET A 274 0.52 -3.37 14.66
C MET A 274 1.94 -3.87 14.39
N ALA A 275 2.43 -3.73 13.16
CA ALA A 275 3.76 -4.18 12.75
C ALA A 275 4.87 -3.46 13.53
N SER A 276 4.80 -2.13 13.66
CA SER A 276 5.80 -1.33 14.37
C SER A 276 5.85 -1.64 15.87
N GLN A 277 4.69 -1.78 16.53
CA GLN A 277 4.62 -2.17 17.95
C GLN A 277 5.12 -3.60 18.18
N GLN A 278 4.82 -4.53 17.27
CA GLN A 278 5.28 -5.91 17.36
C GLN A 278 6.80 -6.03 17.16
N MET A 279 7.38 -5.26 16.24
CA MET A 279 8.81 -5.32 15.95
C MET A 279 9.67 -4.53 16.95
N PHE A 280 9.13 -3.46 17.56
CA PHE A 280 9.89 -2.58 18.46
C PHE A 280 9.15 -2.28 19.79
N PRO A 281 8.70 -3.30 20.55
CA PRO A 281 7.86 -3.10 21.73
C PRO A 281 8.55 -2.29 22.83
N GLU A 282 9.86 -2.50 23.02
CA GLU A 282 10.65 -1.79 24.04
C GLU A 282 10.71 -0.29 23.78
N LYS A 283 10.90 0.11 22.51
CA LYS A 283 10.99 1.53 22.15
C LYS A 283 9.64 2.24 22.35
N PHE A 284 8.54 1.63 21.91
CA PHE A 284 7.20 2.18 22.15
C PHE A 284 6.86 2.28 23.64
N THR A 285 7.25 1.28 24.44
CA THR A 285 7.05 1.32 25.89
C THR A 285 7.85 2.45 26.52
N SER A 286 9.13 2.60 26.15
CA SER A 286 9.99 3.68 26.64
C SER A 286 9.43 5.07 26.33
N VAL A 287 8.98 5.31 25.09
CA VAL A 287 8.37 6.61 24.69
C VAL A 287 7.06 6.85 25.45
N LYS A 288 6.24 5.81 25.64
CA LYS A 288 5.00 5.91 26.43
C LYS A 288 5.28 6.25 27.90
N ASP A 289 6.31 5.64 28.49
CA ASP A 289 6.69 5.90 29.88
C ASP A 289 7.29 7.31 30.05
N GLU A 290 8.06 7.78 29.06
CA GLU A 290 8.61 9.14 29.06
C GLU A 290 7.49 10.19 28.92
N THR A 291 6.54 9.99 27.99
CA THR A 291 5.40 10.88 27.80
C THR A 291 4.50 10.92 29.05
N LEU A 292 4.21 9.76 29.65
CA LEU A 292 3.48 9.68 30.91
C LEU A 292 4.22 10.38 32.05
N SER A 293 5.53 10.18 32.16
CA SER A 293 6.37 10.83 33.18
C SER A 293 6.38 12.36 33.02
N LYS A 294 6.44 12.87 31.78
CA LYS A 294 6.32 14.31 31.47
C LYS A 294 4.95 14.84 31.90
N GLN A 295 3.87 14.13 31.60
CA GLN A 295 2.51 14.51 32.01
C GLN A 295 2.34 14.54 33.53
N LEU A 296 2.81 13.52 34.25
CA LEU A 296 2.77 13.47 35.71
C LEU A 296 3.61 14.58 36.37
N LYS A 297 4.77 14.92 35.79
CA LYS A 297 5.58 16.05 36.24
C LYS A 297 4.86 17.39 36.03
N GLN A 298 4.17 17.55 34.90
CA GLN A 298 3.38 18.75 34.62
C GLN A 298 2.18 18.86 35.57
N GLN A 299 1.48 17.77 35.86
CA GLN A 299 0.37 17.76 36.83
C GLN A 299 0.85 18.01 38.27
N SER A 300 1.96 17.41 38.69
CA SER A 300 2.49 17.61 40.04
C SER A 300 2.95 19.06 40.29
N THR A 301 3.54 19.71 39.29
CA THR A 301 3.91 21.13 39.38
C THR A 301 2.69 22.05 39.49
N GLN A 302 1.58 21.72 38.81
CA GLN A 302 0.32 22.46 38.95
C GLN A 302 -0.32 22.30 40.34
N HIS A 303 -0.28 21.10 40.91
CA HIS A 303 -0.91 20.84 42.21
C HIS A 303 -0.18 21.55 43.37
N ILE A 304 1.16 21.63 43.31
CA ILE A 304 1.98 22.27 44.35
C ILE A 304 1.78 23.81 44.36
N GLN A 305 1.51 24.43 43.21
CA GLN A 305 1.32 25.88 43.13
C GLN A 305 -0.01 26.39 43.71
N ARG A 306 -1.00 25.50 43.92
CA ARG A 306 -2.32 25.90 44.47
C ARG A 306 -2.35 26.03 45.99
N VAL A 307 -1.47 25.35 46.73
CA VAL A 307 -1.52 25.29 48.21
C VAL A 307 -0.80 26.47 48.90
N ASN A 308 0.13 27.15 48.21
CA ASN A 308 0.91 28.25 48.82
C ASN A 308 0.36 29.67 48.61
N ARG A 309 -0.87 29.84 48.11
CA ARG A 309 -1.46 31.18 47.89
C ARG A 309 -2.31 31.73 49.03
N THR A 310 -2.50 30.99 50.13
CA THR A 310 -3.26 31.45 51.31
C THR A 310 -2.48 31.23 52.60
N LYS A 311 -1.50 32.10 52.85
CA LYS A 311 -1.05 32.59 54.18
C LYS A 311 -0.12 33.77 53.89
N ALA A 312 -0.67 34.97 53.79
CA ALA A 312 -0.64 35.92 54.90
C ALA A 312 0.77 36.02 55.49
N SER A 313 1.46 37.10 55.16
CA SER A 313 2.70 37.55 55.78
C SER A 313 2.51 37.70 57.29
N VAL A 314 2.71 36.63 58.05
CA VAL A 314 3.09 36.74 59.45
C VAL A 314 4.62 36.71 59.42
N LYS A 315 5.24 37.86 59.68
CA LYS A 315 6.67 37.92 59.97
C LYS A 315 6.89 37.12 61.25
N GLN A 316 7.10 35.81 61.14
CA GLN A 316 7.70 35.05 62.22
C GLN A 316 9.15 35.52 62.34
N THR A 317 9.46 36.10 63.49
CA THR A 317 10.82 36.47 63.87
C THR A 317 11.67 35.21 63.96
N GLU A 318 12.94 35.32 63.57
CA GLU A 318 13.93 34.22 63.55
C GLU A 318 13.98 33.43 64.87
N GLU A 319 13.64 34.10 65.98
CA GLU A 319 13.58 33.54 67.33
C GLU A 319 12.43 32.52 67.54
N GLU A 320 11.32 32.60 66.80
CA GLU A 320 10.24 31.59 66.87
C GLU A 320 10.59 30.32 66.08
N LEU A 321 11.36 30.43 65.00
CA LEU A 321 11.77 29.29 64.18
C LEU A 321 12.74 28.37 64.94
N ASP A 322 13.64 28.95 65.75
CA ASP A 322 14.59 28.16 66.55
C ASP A 322 13.89 27.38 67.69
N VAL A 323 12.80 27.93 68.25
CA VAL A 323 12.01 27.26 69.29
C VAL A 323 11.20 26.09 68.72
N GLU A 324 10.62 26.27 67.53
CA GLU A 324 9.84 25.22 66.87
C GLU A 324 10.74 24.06 66.45
N LEU A 325 11.93 24.35 65.89
CA LEU A 325 12.90 23.33 65.49
C LEU A 325 13.42 22.53 66.70
N ALA A 326 13.67 23.18 67.83
CA ALA A 326 14.11 22.52 69.05
C ALA A 326 13.03 21.56 69.59
N SER A 327 11.75 21.96 69.52
CA SER A 327 10.63 21.11 69.97
C SER A 327 10.44 19.87 69.10
N GLU A 328 10.69 19.99 67.79
CA GLU A 328 10.52 18.89 66.85
C GLU A 328 11.69 17.89 66.93
N ILE A 329 12.90 18.36 67.22
CA ILE A 329 14.06 17.51 67.48
C ILE A 329 13.88 16.69 68.78
N ASP A 330 13.34 17.29 69.85
CA ASP A 330 13.05 16.55 71.09
C ASP A 330 11.96 15.49 70.89
N LEU A 331 10.96 15.77 70.05
CA LEU A 331 9.91 14.79 69.71
C LEU A 331 10.46 13.59 68.93
N ILE A 332 11.40 13.83 68.02
CA ILE A 332 12.03 12.78 67.20
C ILE A 332 13.07 11.97 68.00
N LEU A 333 13.77 12.62 68.94
CA LEU A 333 14.80 11.96 69.77
C LEU A 333 14.24 11.25 71.01
N GLY A 334 12.93 11.34 71.26
CA GLY A 334 12.21 10.47 72.19
C GLY A 334 12.78 10.50 73.62
N LYS A 335 12.97 11.69 74.17
CA LYS A 335 13.29 11.90 75.59
C LYS A 335 12.12 12.47 76.37
#